data_AF-A0A380EM56-F1
#
_entry.id   AF-A0A380EM56-F1
#
_cell.length_a   1.000
_cell.length_b   1.000
_cell.length_c   1.000
_cell.angle_alpha   90.00
_cell.angle_beta   90.00
_cell.angle_gamma   90.00
#
_symmetry.space_group_name_H-M   'P 1'
#
loop_
_entity.id
_entity.type
_entity.pdbx_description
1 polymer ?
#
loop_
_entity_poly.entity_id
_entity_poly.type
_entity_poly.pdbx_seq_one_letter_code
_entity_poly.pdbx_strand_id
1 'polypeptide(L)'
;MIDAVKGAIATNEVNAAMGIICATPTAGSSGTIPGALFKLEKTHDLTEEQMIDFLFTSALFGRVVANNASVAGATGGCQAEVGSASAMAAAAAVAIFGGSPEASGHAMALAISNLLGLVCDPVAGLVEIPCVMRNAIGSGNALISADLALAGIESRIPVDEVIEAMDKVGRNLPASLRETGLGGLAGTPTGEAIKRKIFGTAEDMVKNN
;
A
#
# COMPACT_ATOMS: atom_id res chain seq x y z
N MET A 1 16.76 0.02 -4.32
CA MET A 1 15.86 -0.59 -3.32
C MET A 1 15.91 0.09 -1.95
N ILE A 2 17.05 0.10 -1.22
CA ILE A 2 17.10 0.64 0.16
C ILE A 2 16.66 2.11 0.29
N ASP A 3 17.01 3.00 -0.63
CA ASP A 3 16.53 4.40 -0.50
C ASP A 3 15.02 4.54 -0.70
N ALA A 4 14.38 3.65 -1.47
CA ALA A 4 12.93 3.64 -1.61
C ALA A 4 12.25 3.27 -0.29
N VAL A 5 12.78 2.24 0.37
CA VAL A 5 12.36 1.81 1.71
C VAL A 5 12.52 2.96 2.72
N LYS A 6 13.65 3.66 2.68
CA LYS A 6 13.89 4.82 3.55
C LYS A 6 12.86 5.93 3.32
N GLY A 7 12.59 6.27 2.06
CA GLY A 7 11.59 7.29 1.71
C GLY A 7 10.19 6.91 2.21
N ALA A 8 9.79 5.66 2.00
CA ALA A 8 8.49 5.15 2.44
C ALA A 8 8.33 5.19 3.97
N ILE A 9 9.35 4.74 4.71
CA ILE A 9 9.35 4.79 6.18
C ILE A 9 9.28 6.24 6.65
N ALA A 10 10.10 7.13 6.09
CA ALA A 10 10.13 8.54 6.49
C ALA A 10 8.75 9.20 6.31
N THR A 11 8.07 8.97 5.19
CA THR A 11 6.70 9.49 4.97
C THR A 11 5.71 8.90 5.97
N ASN A 12 5.77 7.59 6.24
CA ASN A 12 4.84 6.96 7.16
C ASN A 12 5.11 7.28 8.63
N GLU A 13 6.34 7.62 9.01
CA GLU A 13 6.65 8.17 10.35
C GLU A 13 6.01 9.55 10.55
N VAL A 14 6.02 10.40 9.51
CA VAL A 14 5.28 11.68 9.53
C VAL A 14 3.77 11.42 9.66
N ASN A 15 3.23 10.43 8.94
CA ASN A 15 1.82 10.02 9.10
C ASN A 15 1.51 9.55 10.52
N ALA A 16 2.35 8.68 11.10
CA ALA A 16 2.17 8.16 12.46
C ALA A 16 2.28 9.27 13.52
N ALA A 17 3.10 10.30 13.26
CA ALA A 17 3.22 11.50 14.08
C ALA A 17 2.08 12.53 13.86
N MET A 18 1.02 12.17 13.11
CA MET A 18 -0.11 13.06 12.78
C MET A 18 0.30 14.34 12.03
N GLY A 19 1.38 14.24 11.22
CA GLY A 19 1.84 15.31 10.35
C GLY A 19 0.99 15.46 9.08
N ILE A 20 1.40 16.38 8.22
CA ILE A 20 0.74 16.62 6.92
C ILE A 20 1.23 15.57 5.92
N ILE A 21 0.29 14.86 5.29
CA ILE A 21 0.56 13.81 4.31
C ILE A 21 -0.32 13.95 3.08
N CYS A 22 0.08 13.29 2.00
CA CYS A 22 -0.74 13.08 0.81
C CYS A 22 -1.18 11.61 0.75
N ALA A 23 -2.48 11.38 0.64
CA ALA A 23 -3.02 10.02 0.58
C ALA A 23 -2.72 9.36 -0.77
N THR A 24 -2.20 8.13 -0.76
CA THR A 24 -1.83 7.40 -1.98
C THR A 24 -2.08 5.88 -1.89
N PRO A 25 -3.32 5.37 -2.04
CA PRO A 25 -4.59 6.10 -2.08
C PRO A 25 -5.14 6.46 -0.69
N THR A 26 -4.63 5.87 0.39
CA THR A 26 -5.06 6.19 1.77
C THR A 26 -3.94 6.84 2.57
N ALA A 27 -4.27 7.34 3.76
CA ALA A 27 -3.25 7.79 4.73
C ALA A 27 -2.32 6.64 5.14
N GLY A 28 -2.88 5.43 5.30
CA GLY A 28 -2.14 4.21 5.64
C GLY A 28 -1.07 3.80 4.64
N SER A 29 -1.29 4.07 3.35
CA SER A 29 -0.36 3.72 2.26
C SER A 29 0.43 4.92 1.71
N SER A 30 0.40 6.06 2.41
CA SER A 30 0.92 7.35 1.92
C SER A 30 2.40 7.37 1.56
N GLY A 31 3.23 6.47 2.13
CA GLY A 31 4.66 6.40 1.85
C GLY A 31 5.04 5.58 0.63
N THR A 32 4.15 4.74 0.11
CA THR A 32 4.51 3.77 -0.94
C THR A 32 4.92 4.43 -2.25
N ILE A 33 4.08 5.34 -2.75
CA ILE A 33 4.33 6.12 -3.99
C ILE A 33 5.54 7.05 -3.86
N PRO A 34 5.66 7.93 -2.85
CA PRO A 34 6.82 8.82 -2.74
C PRO A 34 8.11 8.03 -2.52
N GLY A 35 8.08 6.90 -1.79
CA GLY A 35 9.24 6.01 -1.66
C GLY A 35 9.75 5.51 -3.02
N ALA A 36 8.86 5.12 -3.92
CA ALA A 36 9.23 4.71 -5.27
C ALA A 36 9.69 5.91 -6.13
N LEU A 37 8.90 6.99 -6.19
CA LEU A 37 9.15 8.15 -7.04
C LEU A 37 10.50 8.82 -6.73
N PHE A 38 10.75 9.19 -5.47
CA PHE A 38 11.99 9.89 -5.09
C PHE A 38 13.22 8.97 -5.17
N LYS A 39 13.04 7.65 -5.08
CA LYS A 39 14.12 6.72 -5.41
C LYS A 39 14.49 6.83 -6.89
N LEU A 40 13.49 6.76 -7.77
CA LEU A 40 13.70 6.77 -9.21
C LEU A 40 14.27 8.12 -9.66
N GLU A 41 13.72 9.24 -9.18
CA GLU A 41 14.26 10.59 -9.40
C GLU A 41 15.76 10.63 -9.10
N LYS A 42 16.16 10.22 -7.89
CA LYS A 42 17.56 10.26 -7.46
C LYS A 42 18.50 9.33 -8.23
N THR A 43 17.99 8.26 -8.84
CA THR A 43 18.84 7.25 -9.51
C THR A 43 18.84 7.32 -11.02
N HIS A 44 17.86 7.99 -11.61
CA HIS A 44 17.68 8.08 -13.05
C HIS A 44 17.54 9.52 -13.54
N ASP A 45 17.80 10.50 -12.67
CA ASP A 45 17.73 11.94 -12.95
C ASP A 45 16.41 12.33 -13.65
N LEU A 46 15.29 11.84 -13.10
CA LEU A 46 13.96 12.08 -13.68
C LEU A 46 13.70 13.57 -13.83
N THR A 47 13.13 13.97 -14.96
CA THR A 47 12.65 15.33 -15.16
C THR A 47 11.39 15.59 -14.34
N GLU A 48 11.09 16.86 -14.07
CA GLU A 48 9.84 17.26 -13.41
C GLU A 48 8.61 16.74 -14.19
N GLU A 49 8.66 16.76 -15.52
CA GLU A 49 7.62 16.22 -16.40
C GLU A 49 7.43 14.71 -16.19
N GLN A 50 8.51 13.93 -16.12
CA GLN A 50 8.42 12.49 -15.82
C GLN A 50 7.87 12.23 -14.41
N MET A 51 8.20 13.06 -13.43
CA MET A 51 7.64 12.93 -12.08
C MET A 51 6.13 13.24 -12.07
N ILE A 52 5.69 14.24 -12.83
CA ILE A 52 4.28 14.57 -13.01
C ILE A 52 3.55 13.42 -13.72
N ASP A 53 4.11 12.88 -14.80
CA ASP A 53 3.55 11.75 -15.53
C ASP A 53 3.47 10.48 -14.68
N PHE A 54 4.45 10.25 -13.80
CA PHE A 54 4.40 9.17 -12.82
C PHE A 54 3.19 9.30 -11.90
N LEU A 55 2.93 10.51 -11.39
CA LEU A 55 1.80 10.78 -10.50
C LEU A 55 0.46 10.67 -11.23
N PHE A 56 0.35 11.19 -12.46
CA PHE A 56 -0.85 11.04 -13.27
C PHE A 56 -1.13 9.58 -13.63
N THR A 57 -0.11 8.84 -14.04
CA THR A 57 -0.24 7.41 -14.34
C THR A 57 -0.67 6.63 -13.09
N SER A 58 -0.03 6.89 -11.95
CA SER A 58 -0.42 6.30 -10.67
C SER A 58 -1.89 6.58 -10.34
N ALA A 59 -2.35 7.82 -10.51
CA ALA A 59 -3.73 8.21 -10.24
C ALA A 59 -4.73 7.53 -11.18
N LEU A 60 -4.40 7.35 -12.46
CA LEU A 60 -5.25 6.64 -13.42
C LEU A 60 -5.43 5.17 -13.04
N PHE A 61 -4.35 4.47 -12.73
CA PHE A 61 -4.43 3.08 -12.25
C PHE A 61 -5.16 2.98 -10.91
N GLY A 62 -4.94 3.92 -9.99
CA GLY A 62 -5.67 4.01 -8.73
C GLY A 62 -7.18 4.18 -8.94
N ARG A 63 -7.59 4.97 -9.94
CA ARG A 63 -8.99 5.15 -10.31
C ARG A 63 -9.61 3.86 -10.85
N VAL A 64 -8.88 3.07 -11.62
CA VAL A 64 -9.35 1.75 -12.08
C VAL A 64 -9.59 0.83 -10.89
N VAL A 65 -8.67 0.79 -9.91
CA VAL A 65 -8.86 0.00 -8.69
C VAL A 65 -10.07 0.49 -7.90
N ALA A 66 -10.19 1.79 -7.67
CA ALA A 66 -11.27 2.37 -6.87
C ALA A 66 -12.67 2.13 -7.48
N ASN A 67 -12.77 2.04 -8.81
CA ASN A 67 -14.04 1.79 -9.49
C ASN A 67 -14.43 0.31 -9.56
N ASN A 68 -13.46 -0.60 -9.56
CA ASN A 68 -13.70 -2.03 -9.76
C ASN A 68 -13.53 -2.87 -8.49
N ALA A 69 -12.89 -2.31 -7.46
CA ALA A 69 -12.58 -2.96 -6.19
C ALA A 69 -12.79 -1.98 -5.01
N SER A 70 -11.96 -2.10 -3.97
CA SER A 70 -11.91 -1.18 -2.85
C SER A 70 -10.48 -0.66 -2.67
N VAL A 71 -10.36 0.55 -2.13
CA VAL A 71 -9.08 1.11 -1.67
C VAL A 71 -9.00 1.22 -0.14
N ALA A 72 -10.02 0.77 0.58
CA ALA A 72 -10.12 0.96 2.03
C ALA A 72 -9.73 -0.30 2.81
N GLY A 73 -8.83 -0.14 3.80
CA GLY A 73 -8.39 -1.22 4.69
C GLY A 73 -9.53 -1.91 5.43
N ALA A 74 -10.46 -1.12 5.97
CA ALA A 74 -11.66 -1.59 6.66
C ALA A 74 -12.59 -2.47 5.80
N THR A 75 -12.52 -2.37 4.47
CA THR A 75 -13.37 -3.17 3.58
C THR A 75 -12.60 -4.31 2.91
N GLY A 76 -11.45 -3.98 2.32
CA GLY A 76 -10.70 -4.89 1.47
C GLY A 76 -9.44 -5.49 2.10
N GLY A 77 -9.11 -5.13 3.34
CA GLY A 77 -7.81 -5.45 3.95
C GLY A 77 -6.70 -4.53 3.41
N CYS A 78 -5.48 -4.71 3.92
CA CYS A 78 -4.35 -3.85 3.55
C CYS A 78 -3.87 -4.06 2.09
N GLN A 79 -4.28 -5.17 1.46
CA GLN A 79 -4.14 -5.33 0.00
C GLN A 79 -4.83 -4.19 -0.77
N ALA A 80 -5.95 -3.67 -0.26
CA ALA A 80 -6.67 -2.56 -0.88
C ALA A 80 -5.96 -1.21 -0.69
N GLU A 81 -5.09 -1.08 0.31
CA GLU A 81 -4.36 0.16 0.59
C GLU A 81 -2.94 0.09 0.02
N VAL A 82 -2.05 -0.62 0.72
CA VAL A 82 -0.64 -0.75 0.34
C VAL A 82 -0.47 -1.59 -0.91
N GLY A 83 -1.32 -2.62 -1.12
CA GLY A 83 -1.31 -3.39 -2.36
C GLY A 83 -1.65 -2.53 -3.57
N SER A 84 -2.74 -1.76 -3.49
CA SER A 84 -3.12 -0.78 -4.52
C SER A 84 -2.03 0.29 -4.74
N ALA A 85 -1.47 0.86 -3.67
CA ALA A 85 -0.40 1.86 -3.78
C ALA A 85 0.86 1.29 -4.46
N SER A 86 1.22 0.05 -4.12
CA SER A 86 2.33 -0.67 -4.74
C SER A 86 2.08 -0.89 -6.23
N ALA A 87 0.86 -1.28 -6.59
CA ALA A 87 0.47 -1.51 -7.97
C ALA A 87 0.40 -0.23 -8.82
N MET A 88 -0.12 0.86 -8.24
CA MET A 88 -0.10 2.20 -8.86
C MET A 88 1.33 2.64 -9.17
N ALA A 89 2.24 2.53 -8.18
CA ALA A 89 3.65 2.90 -8.35
C ALA A 89 4.38 1.99 -9.36
N ALA A 90 4.08 0.69 -9.38
CA ALA A 90 4.67 -0.25 -10.34
C ALA A 90 4.30 0.10 -11.78
N ALA A 91 3.00 0.32 -12.03
CA ALA A 91 2.50 0.65 -13.36
C ALA A 91 3.03 2.00 -13.87
N ALA A 92 3.11 2.99 -12.97
CA ALA A 92 3.69 4.30 -13.26
C ALA A 92 5.19 4.24 -13.55
N ALA A 93 5.96 3.45 -12.79
CA ALA A 93 7.38 3.24 -13.05
C ALA A 93 7.62 2.67 -14.45
N VAL A 94 6.84 1.65 -14.86
CA VAL A 94 6.92 1.10 -16.22
C VAL A 94 6.66 2.16 -17.28
N ALA A 95 5.62 2.99 -17.09
CA ALA A 95 5.23 4.00 -18.07
C ALA A 95 6.33 5.05 -18.28
N ILE A 96 6.92 5.59 -17.21
CA ILE A 96 7.95 6.63 -17.33
C ILE A 96 9.29 6.13 -17.89
N PHE A 97 9.51 4.81 -17.88
CA PHE A 97 10.65 4.16 -18.52
C PHE A 97 10.34 3.59 -19.90
N GLY A 98 9.23 4.03 -20.52
CA GLY A 98 8.91 3.72 -21.92
C GLY A 98 8.27 2.35 -22.15
N GLY A 99 7.77 1.70 -21.11
CA GLY A 99 6.97 0.49 -21.25
C GLY A 99 5.62 0.77 -21.91
N SER A 100 5.06 -0.24 -22.59
CA SER A 100 3.73 -0.14 -23.18
C SER A 100 2.64 -0.09 -22.09
N PRO A 101 1.42 0.40 -22.41
CA PRO A 101 0.29 0.30 -21.50
C PRO A 101 0.01 -1.13 -21.02
N GLU A 102 0.22 -2.12 -21.90
CA GLU A 102 0.12 -3.54 -21.56
C GLU A 102 1.15 -3.95 -20.49
N ALA A 103 2.40 -3.51 -20.63
CA ALA A 103 3.46 -3.77 -19.66
C ALA A 103 3.16 -3.09 -18.30
N SER A 104 2.60 -1.88 -18.30
CA SER A 104 2.12 -1.24 -17.06
C SER A 104 1.00 -2.06 -16.40
N GLY A 105 0.09 -2.64 -17.20
CA GLY A 105 -0.91 -3.60 -16.72
C GLY A 105 -0.30 -4.86 -16.10
N HIS A 106 0.74 -5.42 -16.72
CA HIS A 106 1.48 -6.56 -16.14
C HIS A 106 2.16 -6.19 -14.81
N ALA A 107 2.82 -5.04 -14.71
CA ALA A 107 3.43 -4.59 -13.46
C ALA A 107 2.40 -4.42 -12.34
N MET A 108 1.24 -3.83 -12.65
CA MET A 108 0.13 -3.72 -11.71
C MET A 108 -0.35 -5.10 -11.24
N ALA A 109 -0.58 -6.02 -12.17
CA ALA A 109 -1.05 -7.37 -11.87
C ALA A 109 -0.06 -8.15 -10.99
N LEU A 110 1.24 -8.06 -11.29
CA LEU A 110 2.30 -8.67 -10.48
C LEU A 110 2.33 -8.07 -9.07
N ALA A 111 2.27 -6.75 -8.96
CA ALA A 111 2.32 -6.05 -7.68
C ALA A 111 1.14 -6.41 -6.77
N ILE A 112 -0.10 -6.43 -7.31
CA ILE A 112 -1.29 -6.85 -6.56
C ILE A 112 -1.17 -8.32 -6.15
N SER A 113 -0.76 -9.20 -7.08
CA SER A 113 -0.66 -10.64 -6.82
C SER A 113 0.26 -10.96 -5.64
N ASN A 114 1.39 -10.25 -5.51
CA ASN A 114 2.34 -10.45 -4.41
C ASN A 114 1.81 -10.00 -3.04
N LEU A 115 0.78 -9.17 -3.02
CA LEU A 115 0.19 -8.57 -1.81
C LEU A 115 -1.27 -8.99 -1.59
N LEU A 116 -1.77 -9.94 -2.38
CA LEU A 116 -3.13 -10.47 -2.32
C LEU A 116 -3.37 -11.19 -0.98
N GLY A 117 -4.52 -10.93 -0.36
CA GLY A 117 -4.93 -11.54 0.92
C GLY A 117 -4.37 -10.84 2.17
N LEU A 118 -3.64 -9.72 2.03
CA LEU A 118 -3.16 -8.97 3.18
C LEU A 118 -4.31 -8.40 4.03
N VAL A 119 -4.41 -8.87 5.27
CA VAL A 119 -5.37 -8.40 6.28
C VAL A 119 -5.01 -7.01 6.79
N CYS A 120 -6.00 -6.26 7.29
CA CYS A 120 -5.76 -5.01 8.01
C CYS A 120 -6.05 -5.26 9.50
N ASP A 121 -5.05 -5.27 10.36
CA ASP A 121 -5.26 -5.43 11.81
C ASP A 121 -4.14 -4.72 12.60
N PRO A 122 -4.10 -3.37 12.54
CA PRO A 122 -3.02 -2.59 13.12
C PRO A 122 -3.05 -2.62 14.64
N VAL A 123 -1.88 -2.75 15.27
CA VAL A 123 -1.74 -2.75 16.73
C VAL A 123 -2.29 -1.45 17.30
N ALA A 124 -3.14 -1.58 18.31
CA ALA A 124 -3.81 -0.46 18.97
C ALA A 124 -4.67 0.42 18.03
N GLY A 125 -5.00 -0.05 16.82
CA GLY A 125 -5.73 0.75 15.83
C GLY A 125 -4.91 1.88 15.22
N LEU A 126 -3.59 1.91 15.45
CA LEU A 126 -2.71 3.01 15.03
C LEU A 126 -2.04 2.69 13.69
N VAL A 127 -1.83 3.72 12.88
CA VAL A 127 -1.16 3.60 11.57
C VAL A 127 0.37 3.53 11.74
N GLU A 128 0.82 2.58 12.55
CA GLU A 128 2.22 2.39 12.92
C GLU A 128 2.66 0.95 12.68
N ILE A 129 2.16 0.01 13.49
CA ILE A 129 2.51 -1.42 13.41
C ILE A 129 1.33 -2.20 12.81
N PRO A 130 1.50 -2.91 11.67
CA PRO A 130 2.67 -3.00 10.79
C PRO A 130 2.67 -1.99 9.63
N CYS A 131 1.82 -0.96 9.68
CA CYS A 131 1.55 -0.05 8.55
C CYS A 131 2.80 0.62 7.97
N VAL A 132 3.74 1.08 8.81
CA VAL A 132 4.99 1.73 8.34
C VAL A 132 5.84 0.72 7.54
N MET A 133 5.98 -0.50 8.06
CA MET A 133 6.77 -1.57 7.43
C MET A 133 6.11 -2.07 6.15
N ARG A 134 4.78 -2.07 6.10
CA ARG A 134 4.05 -2.42 4.88
C ARG A 134 4.32 -1.44 3.75
N ASN A 135 4.48 -0.14 4.02
CA ASN A 135 4.85 0.82 2.98
C ASN A 135 6.27 0.59 2.44
N ALA A 136 7.22 0.21 3.31
CA ALA A 136 8.54 -0.22 2.86
C ALA A 136 8.47 -1.43 1.90
N ILE A 137 7.67 -2.44 2.24
CA ILE A 137 7.42 -3.60 1.38
C ILE A 137 6.69 -3.18 0.10
N GLY A 138 5.71 -2.28 0.19
CA GLY A 138 4.94 -1.75 -0.94
C GLY A 138 5.83 -1.07 -1.98
N SER A 139 6.74 -0.18 -1.56
CA SER A 139 7.68 0.48 -2.46
C SER A 139 8.69 -0.51 -3.06
N GLY A 140 9.18 -1.46 -2.27
CA GLY A 140 10.07 -2.51 -2.77
C GLY A 140 9.39 -3.39 -3.82
N ASN A 141 8.19 -3.87 -3.52
CA ASN A 141 7.36 -4.68 -4.41
C ASN A 141 7.01 -3.94 -5.71
N ALA A 142 6.76 -2.63 -5.62
CA ALA A 142 6.47 -1.80 -6.79
C ALA A 142 7.64 -1.78 -7.78
N LEU A 143 8.84 -1.50 -7.28
CA LEU A 143 10.06 -1.46 -8.10
C LEU A 143 10.40 -2.84 -8.68
N ILE A 144 10.29 -3.90 -7.88
CA ILE A 144 10.51 -5.28 -8.35
C ILE A 144 9.51 -5.63 -9.47
N SER A 145 8.23 -5.31 -9.29
CA SER A 145 7.19 -5.61 -10.26
C SER A 145 7.34 -4.81 -11.56
N ALA A 146 7.81 -3.57 -11.46
CA ALA A 146 8.15 -2.75 -12.62
C ALA A 146 9.35 -3.32 -13.38
N ASP A 147 10.43 -3.70 -12.69
CA ASP A 147 11.60 -4.33 -13.30
C ASP A 147 11.22 -5.63 -14.03
N LEU A 148 10.39 -6.47 -13.41
CA LEU A 148 9.90 -7.71 -14.01
C LEU A 148 9.13 -7.43 -15.31
N ALA A 149 8.18 -6.49 -15.29
CA ALA A 149 7.39 -6.15 -16.47
C ALA A 149 8.25 -5.54 -17.60
N LEU A 150 9.18 -4.65 -17.27
CA LEU A 150 10.13 -4.08 -18.24
C LEU A 150 11.08 -5.14 -18.84
N ALA A 151 11.39 -6.18 -18.07
CA ALA A 151 12.15 -7.34 -18.56
C ALA A 151 11.30 -8.30 -19.43
N GLY A 152 10.02 -7.99 -19.68
CA GLY A 152 9.11 -8.81 -20.49
C GLY A 152 8.46 -9.96 -19.72
N ILE A 153 8.48 -9.94 -18.38
CA ILE A 153 7.70 -10.88 -17.57
C ILE A 153 6.25 -10.42 -17.52
N GLU A 154 5.40 -11.21 -18.18
CA GLU A 154 3.96 -10.96 -18.25
C GLU A 154 3.24 -11.61 -17.06
N SER A 155 2.21 -10.93 -16.55
CA SER A 155 1.21 -11.61 -15.72
C SER A 155 0.41 -12.56 -16.60
N ARG A 156 0.35 -13.84 -16.23
CA ARG A 156 -0.46 -14.84 -16.92
C ARG A 156 -1.96 -14.67 -16.67
N ILE A 157 -2.32 -13.98 -15.60
CA ILE A 157 -3.71 -13.60 -15.30
C ILE A 157 -3.89 -12.13 -15.72
N PRO A 158 -4.93 -11.81 -16.52
CA PRO A 158 -5.22 -10.43 -16.91
C PRO A 158 -5.36 -9.49 -15.71
N VAL A 159 -4.92 -8.23 -15.86
CA VAL A 159 -4.92 -7.25 -14.77
C VAL A 159 -6.31 -7.02 -14.18
N ASP A 160 -7.35 -6.99 -15.03
CA ASP A 160 -8.74 -6.83 -14.58
C ASP A 160 -9.20 -7.99 -13.69
N GLU A 161 -8.83 -9.22 -14.04
CA GLU A 161 -9.12 -10.42 -13.23
C GLU A 161 -8.36 -10.39 -11.90
N VAL A 162 -7.13 -9.88 -11.88
CA VAL A 162 -6.36 -9.71 -10.63
C VAL A 162 -7.02 -8.66 -9.71
N ILE A 163 -7.52 -7.55 -10.25
CA ILE A 163 -8.25 -6.53 -9.49
C ILE A 163 -9.56 -7.11 -8.95
N GLU A 164 -10.31 -7.86 -9.76
CA GLU A 164 -11.54 -8.53 -9.32
C GLU A 164 -11.25 -9.59 -8.25
N ALA A 165 -10.14 -10.33 -8.37
CA ALA A 165 -9.70 -11.28 -7.36
C ALA A 165 -9.39 -10.58 -6.04
N MET A 166 -8.69 -9.43 -6.07
CA MET A 166 -8.43 -8.62 -4.89
C MET A 166 -9.73 -8.20 -4.18
N ASP A 167 -10.72 -7.73 -4.94
CA ASP A 167 -12.03 -7.36 -4.42
C ASP A 167 -12.76 -8.56 -3.79
N LYS A 168 -12.83 -9.69 -4.50
CA LYS A 168 -13.43 -10.93 -4.00
C LYS A 168 -12.78 -11.39 -2.71
N VAL A 169 -11.45 -11.42 -2.66
CA VAL A 169 -10.70 -11.78 -1.45
C VAL A 169 -11.03 -10.81 -0.31
N GLY A 170 -11.03 -9.51 -0.58
CA GLY A 170 -11.32 -8.49 0.42
C GLY A 170 -12.72 -8.61 1.02
N ARG A 171 -13.74 -8.79 0.18
CA ARG A 171 -15.15 -8.96 0.62
C ARG A 171 -15.35 -10.23 1.45
N ASN A 172 -14.55 -11.26 1.20
CA ASN A 172 -14.60 -12.53 1.93
C ASN A 172 -13.69 -12.54 3.18
N LEU A 173 -12.95 -11.47 3.46
CA LEU A 173 -12.20 -11.38 4.71
C LEU A 173 -13.16 -11.36 5.91
N PRO A 174 -12.94 -12.21 6.93
CA PRO A 174 -13.67 -12.14 8.20
C PRO A 174 -13.61 -10.72 8.78
N ALA A 175 -14.70 -10.29 9.43
CA ALA A 175 -14.73 -8.98 10.09
C ALA A 175 -13.58 -8.81 11.10
N SER A 176 -13.19 -9.87 11.80
CA SER A 176 -12.06 -9.88 12.73
C SER A 176 -10.70 -9.54 12.10
N LEU A 177 -10.58 -9.61 10.77
CA LEU A 177 -9.35 -9.35 10.01
C LEU A 177 -9.43 -8.05 9.18
N ARG A 178 -10.46 -7.22 9.44
CA ARG A 178 -10.74 -5.94 8.76
C ARG A 178 -10.79 -4.79 9.76
N GLU A 179 -9.61 -4.38 10.22
CA GLU A 179 -9.34 -3.18 11.03
C GLU A 179 -9.96 -3.20 12.44
N THR A 180 -10.62 -4.29 12.83
CA THR A 180 -11.27 -4.42 14.14
C THR A 180 -10.32 -4.56 15.33
N GLY A 181 -9.06 -4.95 15.09
CA GLY A 181 -8.09 -5.18 16.15
C GLY A 181 -8.21 -6.55 16.83
N LEU A 182 -9.02 -7.47 16.30
CA LEU A 182 -9.43 -8.69 17.00
C LEU A 182 -8.70 -9.96 16.54
N GLY A 183 -8.44 -10.10 15.24
CA GLY A 183 -8.08 -11.39 14.64
C GLY A 183 -6.63 -11.53 14.19
N GLY A 184 -5.89 -10.43 14.06
CA GLY A 184 -4.53 -10.40 13.53
C GLY A 184 -3.49 -10.01 14.57
N LEU A 185 -2.53 -9.16 14.18
CA LEU A 185 -1.43 -8.75 15.06
C LEU A 185 -1.91 -7.99 16.30
N ALA A 186 -2.96 -7.19 16.16
CA ALA A 186 -3.49 -6.39 17.25
C ALA A 186 -4.05 -7.28 18.37
N GLY A 187 -4.73 -8.38 18.02
CA GLY A 187 -5.32 -9.32 18.98
C GLY A 187 -4.32 -10.26 19.66
N THR A 188 -3.02 -10.17 19.34
CA THR A 188 -1.98 -10.97 20.03
C THR A 188 -1.79 -10.51 21.48
N PRO A 189 -1.28 -11.37 22.40
CA PRO A 189 -1.02 -10.95 23.78
C PRO A 189 -0.14 -9.69 23.90
N THR A 190 0.86 -9.57 23.02
CA THR A 190 1.74 -8.40 22.94
C THR A 190 1.03 -7.19 22.33
N GLY A 191 0.24 -7.35 21.26
CA GLY A 191 -0.56 -6.28 20.67
C GLY A 191 -1.55 -5.66 21.67
N GLU A 192 -2.26 -6.51 22.40
CA GLU A 192 -3.17 -6.10 23.46
C GLU A 192 -2.46 -5.44 24.65
N ALA A 193 -1.26 -5.92 25.01
CA ALA A 193 -0.45 -5.27 26.04
C ALA A 193 0.02 -3.87 25.61
N ILE A 194 0.41 -3.68 24.34
CA ILE A 194 0.77 -2.37 23.79
C ILE A 194 -0.45 -1.43 23.81
N LYS A 195 -1.61 -1.91 23.36
CA LYS A 195 -2.87 -1.15 23.38
C LYS A 195 -3.20 -0.66 24.79
N ARG A 196 -3.12 -1.53 25.81
CA ARG A 196 -3.33 -1.16 27.21
C ARG A 196 -2.32 -0.14 27.73
N LYS A 197 -1.06 -0.23 27.30
CA LYS A 197 -0.02 0.72 27.68
C LYS A 197 -0.30 2.13 27.14
N ILE A 198 -0.84 2.22 25.92
CA ILE A 198 -1.11 3.50 25.25
C ILE A 198 -2.39 4.14 25.79
N PHE A 199 -3.48 3.38 25.89
CA PHE A 199 -4.80 3.93 26.19
C PHE A 199 -5.33 3.62 27.59
N GLY A 200 -4.58 2.88 28.42
CA GLY A 200 -5.05 2.38 29.71
C GLY A 200 -5.95 1.14 29.58
N THR A 201 -6.55 0.73 30.69
CA THR A 201 -7.54 -0.36 30.72
C THR A 201 -8.92 0.15 30.28
N ALA A 202 -9.84 -0.77 29.97
CA ALA A 202 -11.22 -0.39 29.67
C ALA A 202 -11.88 0.39 30.81
N GLU A 203 -11.48 0.14 32.07
CA GLU A 203 -11.95 0.88 33.24
C GLU A 203 -11.41 2.32 33.28
N ASP A 204 -10.21 2.56 32.74
CA ASP A 204 -9.61 3.90 32.66
C ASP A 204 -10.25 4.74 31.56
N MET A 205 -10.66 4.11 30.45
CA MET A 205 -11.35 4.78 29.34
C MET A 205 -12.77 5.23 29.70
N VAL A 206 -13.46 4.51 30.59
CA VAL A 206 -14.81 4.87 31.05
C VAL A 206 -14.79 5.99 32.10
N LYS A 207 -13.71 6.11 32.88
CA LYS A 207 -13.57 7.16 33.91
C LYS A 207 -13.16 8.53 33.35
N ASN A 208 -12.65 8.58 32.12
CA ASN A 208 -12.17 9.80 31.47
C ASN A 208 -13.16 10.38 30.43
N ASN A 209 -14.40 9.86 30.37
CA ASN A 209 -15.54 10.42 29.65
C ASN A 209 -16.60 10.92 30.63
#